data_AF-A0A6P1W738-F1
#
_entry.id   AF-A0A6P1W738-F1
#
_cell.length_a   1.000
_cell.length_b   1.000
_cell.length_c   1.000
_cell.angle_alpha   90.00
_cell.angle_beta   90.00
_cell.angle_gamma   90.00
#
_symmetry.space_group_name_H-M   'P 1'
#
loop_
_entity.id
_entity.type
_entity.pdbx_description
1 polymer ?
#
loop_
_entity_poly.entity_id
_entity_poly.type
_entity_poly.pdbx_seq_one_letter_code
_entity_poly.pdbx_strand_id
1 'polypeptide(L)'
;MTILRIFDDRLYQRWVLLPVLAHMLSFMAGIVGIVLFPILVTVAQYLVFRSHPAVARPGLWFVTIPVTFFIWMKWGPYLATIKQQTIQNGVVAYYIGQLINTLFIPLIIRKEKPEFLLSWILSNLVAGIVWIILYDFATNWLGVQYSVEGNTALFILYPTIALLANSVSGFFLTNRMVYQS
;
A
#
# COMPACT_ATOMS: atom_id res chain seq x y z
N MET A 1 -11.43 -13.82 -21.27
CA MET A 1 -12.28 -14.31 -20.17
C MET A 1 -11.57 -14.33 -18.81
N THR A 2 -10.23 -14.47 -18.76
CA THR A 2 -9.43 -14.51 -17.51
C THR A 2 -9.39 -13.17 -16.76
N ILE A 3 -9.34 -12.03 -17.46
CA ILE A 3 -9.26 -10.69 -16.85
C ILE A 3 -10.54 -10.34 -16.06
N LEU A 4 -11.71 -10.65 -16.60
CA LEU A 4 -13.00 -10.39 -15.92
C LEU A 4 -13.14 -11.17 -14.61
N ARG A 5 -12.59 -12.39 -14.52
CA ARG A 5 -12.65 -13.22 -13.29
C ARG A 5 -11.72 -12.73 -12.17
N ILE A 6 -10.75 -11.88 -12.47
CA ILE A 6 -9.83 -11.31 -11.46
C ILE A 6 -10.54 -10.22 -10.64
N PHE A 7 -11.49 -9.51 -11.26
CA PHE A 7 -12.30 -8.52 -10.56
C PHE A 7 -13.31 -9.15 -9.59
N ASP A 8 -13.66 -10.43 -9.76
CA ASP A 8 -14.47 -11.18 -8.80
C ASP A 8 -13.62 -11.74 -7.62
N ASP A 9 -12.29 -11.63 -7.69
CA ASP A 9 -11.41 -12.10 -6.65
C ASP A 9 -11.41 -11.13 -5.46
N ARG A 10 -11.98 -11.59 -4.34
CA ARG A 10 -12.05 -10.83 -3.09
C ARG A 10 -10.67 -10.38 -2.60
N LEU A 11 -9.61 -11.15 -2.89
CA LEU A 11 -8.24 -10.78 -2.51
C LEU A 11 -7.74 -9.60 -3.35
N TYR A 12 -7.98 -9.63 -4.67
CA TYR A 12 -7.64 -8.54 -5.57
C TYR A 12 -8.31 -7.24 -5.13
N GLN A 13 -9.64 -7.28 -4.94
CA GLN A 13 -10.41 -6.12 -4.53
C GLN A 13 -9.90 -5.54 -3.20
N ARG A 14 -9.56 -6.38 -2.22
CA ARG A 14 -9.00 -5.94 -0.94
C ARG A 14 -7.64 -5.29 -1.10
N TRP A 15 -6.77 -5.86 -1.92
CA TRP A 15 -5.46 -5.28 -2.20
C TRP A 15 -5.55 -3.91 -2.88
N VAL A 16 -6.48 -3.76 -3.83
CA VAL A 16 -6.68 -2.50 -4.56
C VAL A 16 -7.32 -1.43 -3.68
N LEU A 17 -8.39 -1.78 -2.96
CA LEU A 17 -9.25 -0.79 -2.32
C LEU A 17 -8.83 -0.42 -0.90
N LEU A 18 -8.35 -1.38 -0.09
CA LEU A 18 -8.11 -1.12 1.33
C LEU A 18 -6.98 -0.11 1.60
N PRO A 19 -5.83 -0.14 0.89
CA PRO A 19 -4.80 0.88 1.05
C PRO A 19 -5.30 2.28 0.70
N VAL A 20 -6.16 2.38 -0.31
CA VAL A 20 -6.76 3.65 -0.77
C VAL A 20 -7.75 4.17 0.27
N LEU A 21 -8.60 3.31 0.81
CA LEU A 21 -9.51 3.66 1.90
C LEU A 21 -8.75 4.09 3.16
N ALA A 22 -7.67 3.38 3.52
CA ALA A 22 -6.83 3.76 4.65
C ALA A 22 -6.25 5.18 4.48
N HIS A 23 -5.83 5.52 3.27
CA HIS A 23 -5.34 6.85 2.93
C HIS A 23 -6.44 7.93 2.99
N MET A 24 -7.60 7.68 2.36
CA MET A 24 -8.71 8.63 2.35
C MET A 24 -9.24 8.89 3.77
N LEU A 25 -9.45 7.83 4.56
CA LEU A 25 -9.94 7.93 5.93
C LEU A 25 -8.95 8.65 6.84
N SER A 26 -7.63 8.39 6.69
CA SER A 26 -6.64 9.14 7.45
C SER A 26 -6.67 10.62 7.07
N PHE A 27 -6.78 10.94 5.79
CA PHE A 27 -6.80 12.33 5.34
C PHE A 27 -8.05 13.08 5.84
N MET A 28 -9.22 12.44 5.83
CA MET A 28 -10.47 12.99 6.39
C MET A 28 -10.38 13.26 7.91
N ALA A 29 -9.51 12.55 8.62
CA ALA A 29 -9.28 12.75 10.05
C ALA A 29 -8.33 13.92 10.37
N GLY A 30 -7.83 14.65 9.36
CA GLY A 30 -6.97 15.81 9.54
C GLY A 30 -5.66 15.46 10.28
N ILE A 31 -5.31 16.24 11.31
CA ILE A 31 -4.08 16.02 12.10
C ILE A 31 -4.07 14.64 12.77
N VAL A 32 -5.23 14.15 13.23
CA VAL A 32 -5.35 12.80 13.81
C VAL A 32 -5.03 11.72 12.77
N GLY A 33 -5.25 12.04 11.50
CA GLY A 33 -4.87 11.24 10.34
C GLY A 33 -3.41 10.79 10.33
N ILE A 34 -2.50 11.60 10.87
CA ILE A 34 -1.07 11.28 10.91
C ILE A 34 -0.82 10.03 11.75
N VAL A 35 -1.47 9.93 12.91
CA VAL A 35 -1.37 8.78 13.81
C VAL A 35 -2.23 7.62 13.31
N LEU A 36 -3.37 7.94 12.70
CA LEU A 36 -4.35 6.97 12.25
C LEU A 36 -3.90 6.19 11.01
N PHE A 37 -3.16 6.82 10.10
CA PHE A 37 -2.71 6.19 8.85
C PHE A 37 -1.92 4.88 9.04
N PRO A 38 -0.84 4.83 9.84
CA PRO A 38 -0.10 3.58 10.03
C PRO A 38 -0.98 2.47 10.61
N ILE A 39 -1.92 2.80 11.49
CA ILE A 39 -2.88 1.84 12.06
C ILE A 39 -3.81 1.31 10.96
N LEU A 40 -4.44 2.21 10.18
CA LEU A 40 -5.37 1.84 9.12
C LEU A 40 -4.69 1.01 8.04
N VAL A 41 -3.45 1.33 7.68
CA VAL A 41 -2.71 0.53 6.69
C VAL A 41 -2.36 -0.85 7.22
N THR A 42 -1.92 -0.96 8.48
CA THR A 42 -1.70 -2.29 9.08
C THR A 42 -2.99 -3.10 9.12
N VAL A 43 -4.14 -2.48 9.44
CA VAL A 43 -5.46 -3.13 9.40
C VAL A 43 -5.83 -3.54 7.97
N ALA A 44 -5.62 -2.69 6.97
CA ALA A 44 -5.88 -2.99 5.57
C ALA A 44 -5.09 -4.25 5.13
N GLN A 45 -3.81 -4.31 5.46
CA GLN A 45 -2.95 -5.45 5.15
C GLN A 45 -3.35 -6.71 5.92
N TYR A 46 -3.69 -6.58 7.20
CA TYR A 46 -4.25 -7.68 7.98
C TYR A 46 -5.48 -8.28 7.31
N LEU A 47 -6.39 -7.45 6.77
CA LEU A 47 -7.58 -7.92 6.07
C LEU A 47 -7.26 -8.63 4.75
N VAL A 48 -6.20 -8.22 4.04
CA VAL A 48 -5.66 -8.93 2.86
C VAL A 48 -5.11 -10.30 3.30
N PHE A 49 -4.24 -10.34 4.31
CA PHE A 49 -3.67 -11.58 4.83
C PHE A 49 -4.73 -12.55 5.35
N ARG A 50 -5.76 -12.06 6.03
CA ARG A 50 -6.87 -12.89 6.56
C ARG A 50 -7.65 -13.60 5.45
N SER A 51 -7.74 -13.02 4.25
CA SER A 51 -8.37 -13.67 3.09
C SER A 51 -7.44 -14.64 2.35
N HIS A 52 -6.14 -14.58 2.60
CA HIS A 52 -5.16 -15.26 1.77
C HIS A 52 -4.95 -16.72 2.23
N PRO A 53 -5.07 -17.74 1.36
CA PRO A 53 -5.04 -19.14 1.79
C PRO A 53 -3.62 -19.61 2.22
N ALA A 54 -2.58 -18.85 1.87
CA ALA A 54 -1.21 -19.07 2.35
C ALA A 54 -0.95 -18.62 3.80
N VAL A 55 -1.87 -17.86 4.41
CA VAL A 55 -1.67 -17.31 5.74
C VAL A 55 -2.37 -18.19 6.78
N ALA A 56 -1.65 -18.55 7.84
CA ALA A 56 -2.17 -19.30 8.99
C ALA A 56 -2.47 -18.42 10.19
N ARG A 57 -1.65 -17.38 10.42
CA ARG A 57 -1.70 -16.55 11.64
C ARG A 57 -1.71 -15.06 11.31
N PRO A 58 -2.78 -14.55 10.68
CA PRO A 58 -2.81 -13.16 10.20
C PRO A 58 -2.71 -12.14 11.34
N GLY A 59 -3.16 -12.48 12.57
CA GLY A 59 -3.11 -11.58 13.72
C GLY A 59 -1.70 -11.20 14.18
N LEU A 60 -0.69 -12.03 13.88
CA LEU A 60 0.71 -11.69 14.20
C LEU A 60 1.25 -10.52 13.34
N TRP A 61 0.55 -10.14 12.27
CA TRP A 61 0.91 -8.97 11.47
C TRP A 61 0.91 -7.67 12.28
N PHE A 62 0.09 -7.57 13.33
CA PHE A 62 0.03 -6.37 14.17
C PHE A 62 1.34 -6.07 14.92
N VAL A 63 2.27 -7.05 15.01
CA VAL A 63 3.63 -6.82 15.51
C VAL A 63 4.41 -5.82 14.63
N THR A 64 3.96 -5.59 13.39
CA THR A 64 4.56 -4.58 12.49
C THR A 64 4.11 -3.15 12.77
N ILE A 65 3.13 -2.91 13.66
CA ILE A 65 2.66 -1.55 13.99
C ILE A 65 3.83 -0.64 14.43
N PRO A 66 4.69 -1.01 15.40
CA PRO A 66 5.77 -0.14 15.86
C PRO A 66 6.75 0.22 14.74
N VAL A 67 7.07 -0.73 13.85
CA VAL A 67 7.94 -0.50 12.69
C VAL A 67 7.27 0.45 11.70
N THR A 68 6.01 0.17 11.36
CA THR A 68 5.20 1.00 10.44
C THR A 68 5.07 2.42 10.97
N PHE A 69 4.82 2.56 12.27
CA PHE A 69 4.69 3.84 12.96
C PHE A 69 6.01 4.61 12.97
N PHE A 70 7.12 3.96 13.34
CA PHE A 70 8.44 4.59 13.33
C PHE A 70 8.82 5.11 11.95
N ILE A 71 8.62 4.29 10.92
CA ILE A 71 8.94 4.66 9.54
C ILE A 71 8.08 5.83 9.08
N TRP A 72 6.79 5.78 9.37
CA TRP A 72 5.85 6.84 9.04
C TRP A 72 6.16 8.15 9.77
N MET A 73 6.48 8.12 11.05
CA MET A 73 6.81 9.34 11.80
C MET A 73 8.14 9.95 11.36
N LYS A 74 9.11 9.14 10.98
CA LYS A 74 10.46 9.61 10.63
C LYS A 74 10.58 10.10 9.18
N TRP A 75 9.89 9.45 8.24
CA TRP A 75 10.03 9.74 6.82
C TRP A 75 8.70 9.94 6.09
N GLY A 76 7.58 9.73 6.78
CA GLY A 76 6.26 10.01 6.23
C GLY A 76 6.00 11.51 6.09
N PRO A 77 4.86 11.86 5.45
CA PRO A 77 4.54 13.21 5.02
C PRO A 77 4.23 14.20 6.16
N TYR A 78 4.51 13.87 7.43
CA TYR A 78 4.41 14.85 8.52
C TYR A 78 5.43 15.99 8.38
N LEU A 79 6.58 15.74 7.74
CA LEU A 79 7.55 16.78 7.35
C LEU A 79 7.19 17.44 6.00
N ALA A 80 6.13 16.98 5.32
CA ALA A 80 5.77 17.38 3.95
C ALA A 80 4.88 18.61 3.86
N THR A 81 4.45 19.17 4.98
CA THR A 81 3.70 20.44 5.02
C THR A 81 4.49 21.63 4.44
N ILE A 82 5.75 21.44 4.02
CA ILE A 82 6.64 22.53 3.60
C ILE A 82 7.17 22.37 2.15
N LYS A 83 7.24 21.17 1.52
CA LYS A 83 7.83 21.00 0.16
C LYS A 83 7.29 19.80 -0.65
N GLN A 84 7.16 19.96 -1.97
CA GLN A 84 6.67 18.98 -2.96
C GLN A 84 7.54 17.69 -3.06
N GLN A 85 8.84 17.77 -2.76
CA GLN A 85 9.76 16.62 -2.68
C GLN A 85 9.38 15.64 -1.56
N THR A 86 8.61 16.07 -0.57
CA THR A 86 8.38 15.30 0.64
C THR A 86 7.28 14.24 0.49
N ILE A 87 6.40 14.36 -0.51
CA ILE A 87 5.39 13.34 -0.83
C ILE A 87 6.03 12.10 -1.46
N GLN A 88 6.92 12.29 -2.44
CA GLN A 88 7.67 11.19 -3.05
C GLN A 88 8.50 10.45 -1.99
N ASN A 89 9.17 11.20 -1.10
CA ASN A 89 9.88 10.62 0.04
C ASN A 89 8.96 9.83 0.96
N GLY A 90 7.76 10.33 1.25
CA GLY A 90 6.76 9.64 2.06
C GLY A 90 6.30 8.31 1.43
N VAL A 91 6.09 8.28 0.12
CA VAL A 91 5.72 7.05 -0.60
C VAL A 91 6.87 6.05 -0.65
N VAL A 92 8.08 6.52 -0.97
CA VAL A 92 9.29 5.68 -0.96
C VAL A 92 9.48 5.07 0.43
N ALA A 93 9.40 5.89 1.48
CA ALA A 93 9.51 5.44 2.86
C ALA A 93 8.44 4.42 3.23
N TYR A 94 7.20 4.64 2.80
CA TYR A 94 6.11 3.69 2.99
C TYR A 94 6.46 2.32 2.38
N TYR A 95 6.83 2.25 1.10
CA TYR A 95 7.12 0.98 0.45
C TYR A 95 8.39 0.32 0.96
N ILE A 96 9.44 1.08 1.31
CA ILE A 96 10.61 0.56 2.01
C ILE A 96 10.20 -0.05 3.36
N GLY A 97 9.33 0.64 4.11
CA GLY A 97 8.82 0.11 5.36
C GLY A 97 8.01 -1.16 5.19
N GLN A 98 7.25 -1.28 4.11
CA GLN A 98 6.57 -2.52 3.79
C GLN A 98 7.55 -3.64 3.45
N LEU A 99 8.65 -3.35 2.74
CA LEU A 99 9.72 -4.31 2.51
C LEU A 99 10.36 -4.77 3.82
N ILE A 100 10.61 -3.88 4.78
CA ILE A 100 11.11 -4.26 6.11
C ILE A 100 10.07 -5.13 6.84
N ASN A 101 8.78 -4.77 6.77
CA ASN A 101 7.71 -5.56 7.37
C ASN A 101 7.58 -6.96 6.73
N THR A 102 8.06 -7.19 5.51
CA THR A 102 8.04 -8.53 4.91
C THR A 102 8.88 -9.54 5.67
N LEU A 103 9.85 -9.09 6.48
CA LEU A 103 10.63 -9.96 7.37
C LEU A 103 9.75 -10.67 8.42
N PHE A 104 8.54 -10.17 8.66
CA PHE A 104 7.55 -10.78 9.56
C PHE A 104 6.61 -11.76 8.85
N ILE A 105 6.59 -11.82 7.52
CA ILE A 105 5.74 -12.73 6.75
C ILE A 105 6.00 -14.22 7.08
N PRO A 106 7.25 -14.68 7.28
CA PRO A 106 7.51 -16.05 7.71
C PRO A 106 6.79 -16.45 9.02
N LEU A 107 6.45 -15.49 9.88
CA LEU A 107 5.73 -15.74 11.13
C LEU A 107 4.22 -15.98 10.93
N ILE A 108 3.67 -15.54 9.79
CA ILE A 108 2.22 -15.59 9.52
C ILE A 108 1.82 -16.64 8.49
N ILE A 109 2.74 -17.07 7.61
CA ILE A 109 2.47 -18.01 6.51
C ILE A 109 2.49 -19.48 6.94
N ARG A 110 1.86 -20.32 6.12
CA ARG A 110 2.03 -21.78 6.18
C ARG A 110 3.42 -22.14 5.62
N LYS A 111 4.08 -23.12 6.25
CA LYS A 111 5.42 -23.59 5.83
C LYS A 111 5.46 -24.09 4.38
N GLU A 112 4.34 -24.61 3.89
CA GLU A 112 4.18 -25.18 2.56
C GLU A 112 4.03 -24.13 1.45
N LYS A 113 3.91 -22.83 1.80
CA LYS A 113 3.60 -21.77 0.84
C LYS A 113 4.59 -20.58 0.86
N PRO A 114 5.91 -20.83 0.72
CA PRO A 114 6.93 -19.79 0.76
C PRO A 114 6.82 -18.78 -0.38
N GLU A 115 6.25 -19.17 -1.52
CA GLU A 115 6.08 -18.35 -2.72
C GLU A 115 5.23 -17.09 -2.46
N PHE A 116 4.38 -17.11 -1.43
CA PHE A 116 3.62 -15.93 -1.00
C PHE A 116 4.53 -14.76 -0.59
N LEU A 117 5.68 -15.02 0.04
CA LEU A 117 6.63 -13.97 0.40
C LEU A 117 7.13 -13.24 -0.84
N LEU A 118 7.49 -13.98 -1.89
CA LEU A 118 7.94 -13.41 -3.15
C LEU A 118 6.83 -12.61 -3.84
N SER A 119 5.62 -13.18 -3.92
CA SER A 119 4.44 -12.46 -4.43
C SER A 119 4.19 -11.16 -3.69
N TRP A 120 4.31 -11.15 -2.37
CA TRP A 120 4.13 -9.95 -1.56
C TRP A 120 5.22 -8.90 -1.82
N ILE A 121 6.48 -9.31 -1.90
CA ILE A 121 7.61 -8.41 -2.23
C ILE A 121 7.40 -7.79 -3.61
N LEU A 122 7.11 -8.61 -4.63
CA LEU A 122 6.87 -8.13 -5.99
C LEU A 122 5.69 -7.16 -6.04
N SER A 123 4.61 -7.45 -5.31
CA SER A 123 3.44 -6.57 -5.27
C SER A 123 3.79 -5.19 -4.70
N ASN A 124 4.52 -5.15 -3.58
CA ASN A 124 4.92 -3.88 -2.98
C ASN A 124 5.92 -3.11 -3.86
N LEU A 125 6.88 -3.80 -4.48
CA LEU A 125 7.84 -3.16 -5.40
C LEU A 125 7.15 -2.55 -6.61
N VAL A 126 6.28 -3.32 -7.27
CA VAL A 126 5.53 -2.87 -8.46
C VAL A 126 4.60 -1.72 -8.08
N ALA A 127 3.89 -1.82 -6.97
CA ALA A 127 3.03 -0.74 -6.49
C ALA A 127 3.84 0.54 -6.24
N GLY A 128 5.00 0.43 -5.57
CA GLY A 128 5.88 1.57 -5.33
C GLY A 128 6.41 2.22 -6.60
N ILE A 129 6.91 1.41 -7.54
CA ILE A 129 7.43 1.90 -8.83
C ILE A 129 6.33 2.60 -9.62
N VAL A 130 5.16 1.96 -9.78
CA VAL A 130 4.05 2.54 -10.53
C VAL A 130 3.57 3.83 -9.88
N TRP A 131 3.49 3.87 -8.54
CA TRP A 131 3.10 5.08 -7.83
C TRP A 131 4.07 6.24 -8.11
N ILE A 132 5.38 6.00 -8.01
CA ILE A 132 6.41 7.01 -8.26
C ILE A 132 6.35 7.52 -9.71
N ILE A 133 6.24 6.63 -10.69
CA ILE A 133 6.16 7.00 -12.12
C ILE A 133 4.91 7.85 -12.38
N LEU A 134 3.75 7.44 -11.88
CA LEU A 134 2.50 8.17 -12.09
C LEU A 134 2.50 9.52 -11.36
N TYR A 135 3.11 9.60 -10.18
CA TYR A 135 3.28 10.86 -9.45
C TYR A 135 4.20 11.80 -10.21
N ASP A 136 5.37 11.33 -10.64
CA ASP A 136 6.35 12.12 -11.42
C ASP A 136 5.73 12.65 -12.73
N PHE A 137 4.98 11.80 -13.44
CA PHE A 137 4.23 12.20 -14.62
C PHE A 137 3.20 13.31 -14.32
N ALA A 138 2.44 13.18 -13.22
CA ALA A 138 1.47 14.18 -12.84
C ALA A 138 2.12 15.52 -12.41
N THR A 139 3.25 15.47 -11.70
CA THR A 139 3.90 16.66 -11.14
C THR A 139 4.77 17.39 -12.16
N ASN A 140 5.58 16.66 -12.93
CA ASN A 140 6.64 17.23 -13.77
C ASN A 140 6.21 17.37 -15.23
N TRP A 141 5.36 16.48 -15.75
CA TRP A 141 4.90 16.55 -17.14
C TRP A 141 3.59 17.33 -17.30
N LEU A 142 2.62 17.09 -16.42
CA LEU A 142 1.33 17.80 -16.48
C LEU A 142 1.37 19.17 -15.76
N GLY A 143 2.45 19.48 -15.06
CA GLY A 143 2.65 20.77 -14.39
C GLY A 143 1.65 21.04 -13.27
N VAL A 144 1.04 20.00 -12.69
CA VAL A 144 0.07 20.16 -11.59
C VAL A 144 0.81 20.70 -10.36
N GLN A 145 0.54 21.96 -10.00
CA GLN A 145 1.13 22.58 -8.83
C GLN A 145 0.38 22.16 -7.55
N TYR A 146 1.11 21.59 -6.60
CA TYR A 146 0.55 21.11 -5.34
C TYR A 146 0.85 22.09 -4.21
N SER A 147 0.08 23.18 -4.11
CA SER A 147 -0.06 23.83 -2.81
C SER A 147 -0.94 22.94 -1.93
N VAL A 148 -0.40 22.48 -0.80
CA VAL A 148 -1.13 21.65 0.17
C VAL A 148 -2.32 22.42 0.78
N GLU A 149 -2.26 23.76 0.77
CA GLU A 149 -3.36 24.61 1.18
C GLU A 149 -4.44 24.68 0.08
N GLY A 150 -5.54 23.97 0.32
CA GLY A 150 -6.82 24.14 -0.38
C GLY A 150 -6.95 23.45 -1.74
N ASN A 151 -5.94 22.72 -2.22
CA ASN A 151 -6.02 22.08 -3.53
C ASN A 151 -6.82 20.76 -3.47
N THR A 152 -8.13 20.84 -3.74
CA THR A 152 -9.05 19.69 -3.81
C THR A 152 -8.65 18.67 -4.87
N ALA A 153 -7.85 19.04 -5.88
CA ALA A 153 -7.37 18.10 -6.89
C ALA A 153 -6.48 16.99 -6.30
N LEU A 154 -5.80 17.26 -5.17
CA LEU A 154 -5.00 16.28 -4.44
C LEU A 154 -5.83 15.14 -3.85
N PHE A 155 -7.06 15.43 -3.42
CA PHE A 155 -7.99 14.44 -2.87
C PHE A 155 -8.41 13.40 -3.90
N ILE A 156 -8.35 13.73 -5.19
CA ILE A 156 -8.69 12.81 -6.27
C ILE A 156 -7.42 12.14 -6.77
N LEU A 157 -6.38 12.93 -7.00
CA LEU A 157 -5.17 12.44 -7.64
C LEU A 157 -4.46 11.33 -6.83
N TYR A 158 -4.25 11.50 -5.53
CA TYR A 158 -3.53 10.49 -4.74
C TYR A 158 -4.28 9.17 -4.64
N PRO A 159 -5.60 9.15 -4.35
CA PRO A 159 -6.38 7.93 -4.47
C PRO A 159 -6.35 7.32 -5.86
N THR A 160 -6.41 8.12 -6.94
CA THR A 160 -6.34 7.61 -8.32
C THR A 160 -5.00 6.93 -8.61
N ILE A 161 -3.87 7.58 -8.27
CA ILE A 161 -2.54 6.97 -8.44
C ILE A 161 -2.41 5.69 -7.61
N ALA A 162 -2.87 5.72 -6.36
CA ALA A 162 -2.84 4.56 -5.48
C ALA A 162 -3.72 3.41 -6.02
N LEU A 163 -4.91 3.69 -6.54
CA LEU A 163 -5.78 2.70 -7.16
C LEU A 163 -5.09 2.03 -8.36
N LEU A 164 -4.50 2.82 -9.26
CA LEU A 164 -3.80 2.30 -10.44
C LEU A 164 -2.58 1.46 -10.04
N ALA A 165 -1.75 1.95 -9.13
CA ALA A 165 -0.58 1.25 -8.64
C ALA A 165 -0.92 -0.09 -7.95
N ASN A 166 -1.96 -0.10 -7.11
CA ASN A 166 -2.42 -1.33 -6.46
C ASN A 166 -3.13 -2.27 -7.44
N SER A 167 -3.80 -1.76 -8.47
CA SER A 167 -4.43 -2.58 -9.52
C SER A 167 -3.39 -3.34 -10.34
N VAL A 168 -2.27 -2.69 -10.70
CA VAL A 168 -1.17 -3.32 -11.45
C VAL A 168 -0.41 -4.33 -10.58
N SER A 169 -0.17 -4.02 -9.31
CA SER A 169 0.53 -4.94 -8.42
C SER A 169 -0.33 -6.12 -7.93
N GLY A 170 -1.65 -5.97 -7.87
CA GLY A 170 -2.55 -7.00 -7.37
C GLY A 170 -2.48 -8.32 -8.15
N PHE A 171 -2.06 -8.27 -9.42
CA PHE A 171 -1.87 -9.48 -10.24
C PHE A 171 -0.85 -10.46 -9.65
N PHE A 172 0.15 -9.99 -8.90
CA PHE A 172 1.16 -10.85 -8.28
C PHE A 172 0.65 -11.61 -7.05
N LEU A 173 -0.42 -11.14 -6.40
CA LEU A 173 -1.06 -11.81 -5.26
C LEU A 173 -2.12 -12.83 -5.69
N THR A 174 -2.74 -12.60 -6.86
CA THR A 174 -3.85 -13.42 -7.37
C THR A 174 -3.39 -14.47 -8.38
N ASN A 175 -2.11 -14.46 -8.77
CA ASN A 175 -1.63 -15.33 -9.84
C ASN A 175 -1.74 -16.80 -9.42
N ARG A 176 -2.67 -17.53 -10.04
CA ARG A 176 -3.06 -18.90 -9.67
C ARG A 176 -1.95 -19.95 -9.79
N MET A 177 -0.87 -19.65 -10.51
CA MET A 177 0.29 -20.54 -10.61
C MET A 177 0.96 -20.80 -9.26
N VAL A 178 0.83 -19.88 -8.30
CA VAL A 178 1.30 -20.03 -6.92
C VAL A 178 0.43 -20.99 -6.08
N TYR A 179 -0.82 -21.24 -6.47
CA TYR A 179 -1.77 -21.99 -5.63
C TYR A 179 -2.05 -23.42 -6.10
N GLN A 180 -1.40 -23.86 -7.18
CA GLN A 180 -1.57 -25.21 -7.76
C GLN A 180 -0.36 -26.13 -7.54
N SER A 181 0.72 -25.65 -6.89
CA SER A 181 1.86 -26.46 -6.46
C SER A 181 1.66 -27.04 -5.07
#